data_AF-A0A1I3LA58-F1
#
_entry.id   AF-A0A1I3LA58-F1
#
_cell.length_a   1.000
_cell.length_b   1.000
_cell.length_c   1.000
_cell.angle_alpha   90.00
_cell.angle_beta   90.00
_cell.angle_gamma   90.00
#
_symmetry.space_group_name_H-M   'P 1'
#
loop_
_entity.id
_entity.type
_entity.pdbx_description
1 polymer ?
#
loop_
_entity_poly.entity_id
_entity_poly.type
_entity_poly.pdbx_seq_one_letter_code
_entity_poly.pdbx_strand_id
1 'polypeptide(L)'
;MPANVRDIAVIRDFRVKLMRFAEEVEGALQSMQVETQRAFDWIEQDRPMYWTVQLRKAFDLVASTRTALTTCQMRTVAGRKSSCIEEKLDYDKAKRRLQHCQEQIERVKRWSQKIHHDVDEFRGRMSALRRLLEVDIPQALALLDKSATILEDYADVPPPKTSAE
;
A
#
# COMPACT_ATOMS: atom_id res chain seq x y z
N MET A 1 50.13 10.39 -21.48
CA MET A 1 49.85 8.97 -21.14
C MET A 1 48.67 8.53 -21.99
N PRO A 2 48.80 7.52 -22.86
CA PRO A 2 47.66 7.03 -23.64
C PRO A 2 46.65 6.37 -22.69
N ALA A 3 45.38 6.72 -22.83
CA ALA A 3 44.30 6.19 -22.00
C ALA A 3 44.18 4.68 -22.23
N ASN A 4 44.34 3.88 -21.16
CA ASN A 4 44.19 2.43 -21.21
C ASN A 4 42.69 2.08 -21.12
N VAL A 5 41.97 2.30 -22.22
CA VAL A 5 40.53 2.00 -22.34
C VAL A 5 40.39 0.48 -22.45
N ARG A 6 40.25 -0.21 -21.32
CA ARG A 6 40.35 -1.67 -21.30
C ARG A 6 39.16 -2.41 -21.92
N ASP A 7 37.98 -1.79 -22.05
CA ASP A 7 36.90 -2.31 -22.90
C ASP A 7 35.73 -1.32 -23.02
N ILE A 8 35.44 -0.80 -24.22
CA ILE A 8 34.26 0.05 -24.47
C ILE A 8 32.98 -0.77 -24.30
N ALA A 9 33.03 -2.08 -24.59
CA ALA A 9 31.89 -2.98 -24.45
C ALA A 9 31.39 -3.06 -23.01
N VAL A 10 32.28 -2.92 -22.02
CA VAL A 10 31.92 -2.92 -20.58
C VAL A 10 31.08 -1.70 -20.22
N ILE A 11 31.32 -0.53 -20.82
CA ILE A 11 30.51 0.68 -20.59
C ILE A 11 29.10 0.49 -21.15
N ARG A 12 29.00 -0.05 -22.37
CA ARG A 12 27.72 -0.37 -23.02
C ARG A 12 26.94 -1.43 -22.23
N ASP A 13 27.59 -2.48 -21.75
CA ASP A 13 26.97 -3.53 -20.91
C ASP A 13 26.50 -2.99 -19.56
N PHE A 14 27.31 -2.15 -18.89
CA PHE A 14 26.90 -1.50 -17.65
C PHE A 14 25.68 -0.61 -17.83
N ARG A 15 25.59 0.15 -18.94
CA ARG A 15 24.40 0.94 -19.29
C ARG A 15 23.15 0.07 -19.39
N VAL A 16 23.23 -1.08 -20.06
CA VAL A 16 22.09 -2.02 -20.18
C VAL A 16 21.70 -2.57 -18.81
N LYS A 17 22.66 -2.96 -17.97
CA LYS A 17 22.40 -3.45 -16.62
C LYS A 17 21.78 -2.39 -15.72
N LEU A 18 22.25 -1.15 -15.81
CA LEU A 18 21.70 -0.01 -15.05
C LEU A 18 20.25 0.30 -15.48
N MET A 19 19.95 0.21 -16.77
CA MET A 19 18.60 0.38 -17.29
C MET A 19 17.64 -0.69 -16.76
N ARG A 20 18.05 -1.97 -16.80
CA ARG A 20 17.27 -3.08 -16.24
C ARG A 20 17.05 -2.94 -14.73
N PHE A 21 18.10 -2.56 -14.00
CA PHE A 21 17.99 -2.26 -12.57
C PHE A 21 16.94 -1.17 -12.30
N ALA A 22 16.95 -0.09 -13.09
CA ALA A 22 15.99 0.98 -12.93
C ALA A 22 14.54 0.51 -13.16
N GLU A 23 14.31 -0.25 -14.24
CA GLU A 23 13.00 -0.84 -14.55
C GLU A 23 12.50 -1.77 -13.44
N GLU A 24 13.37 -2.64 -12.91
CA GLU A 24 13.02 -3.56 -11.82
C GLU A 24 12.66 -2.82 -10.53
N VAL A 25 13.45 -1.81 -10.15
CA VAL A 25 13.20 -1.02 -8.94
C VAL A 25 11.95 -0.16 -9.10
N GLU A 26 11.72 0.44 -10.26
CA GLU A 26 10.50 1.20 -10.55
C GLU A 26 9.25 0.32 -10.42
N GLY A 27 9.28 -0.89 -11.00
CA GLY A 27 8.17 -1.84 -10.88
C GLY A 27 7.90 -2.28 -9.44
N ALA A 28 8.96 -2.53 -8.66
CA ALA A 28 8.84 -2.85 -7.24
C ALA A 28 8.25 -1.67 -6.44
N LEU A 29 8.74 -0.45 -6.68
CA LEU A 29 8.28 0.77 -6.02
C LEU A 29 6.81 1.05 -6.32
N GLN A 30 6.40 0.94 -7.57
CA GLN A 30 5.00 1.12 -7.98
C GLN A 30 4.09 0.09 -7.32
N SER A 31 4.54 -1.18 -7.26
CA SER A 31 3.78 -2.25 -6.60
C SER A 31 3.57 -1.95 -5.11
N MET A 32 4.63 -1.52 -4.40
CA MET A 32 4.53 -1.13 -3.01
C MET A 32 3.57 0.05 -2.82
N GLN A 33 3.65 1.08 -3.68
CA GLN A 33 2.78 2.25 -3.61
C GLN A 33 1.29 1.86 -3.79
N VAL A 34 0.99 0.98 -4.74
CA VAL A 34 -0.38 0.50 -4.98
C VAL A 34 -0.92 -0.27 -3.77
N GLU A 35 -0.14 -1.18 -3.20
CA GLU A 35 -0.57 -1.96 -2.03
C GLU A 35 -0.74 -1.08 -0.78
N THR A 36 0.18 -0.13 -0.57
CA THR A 36 0.07 0.86 0.52
C THR A 36 -1.19 1.71 0.36
N GLN A 37 -1.46 2.21 -0.85
CA GLN A 37 -2.64 3.03 -1.11
C GLN A 37 -3.94 2.23 -0.92
N ARG A 38 -3.98 0.98 -1.40
CA ARG A 38 -5.13 0.08 -1.18
C ARG A 38 -5.38 -0.15 0.30
N ALA A 39 -4.34 -0.44 1.08
CA ALA A 39 -4.46 -0.65 2.52
C ALA A 39 -4.95 0.63 3.24
N PHE A 40 -4.45 1.79 2.82
CA PHE A 40 -4.88 3.09 3.32
C PHE A 40 -6.37 3.33 3.05
N ASP A 41 -6.80 3.22 1.79
CA ASP A 41 -8.19 3.46 1.39
C ASP A 41 -9.16 2.49 2.07
N TRP A 42 -8.74 1.24 2.26
CA TRP A 42 -9.53 0.25 2.99
C TRP A 42 -9.79 0.67 4.44
N ILE A 43 -8.78 1.18 5.15
CA ILE A 43 -8.93 1.63 6.55
C ILE A 43 -9.69 2.96 6.62
N GLU A 44 -9.43 3.87 5.69
CA GLU A 44 -9.94 5.24 5.76
C GLU A 44 -11.37 5.38 5.24
N GLN A 45 -11.75 4.59 4.24
CA GLN A 45 -13.04 4.70 3.57
C GLN A 45 -13.92 3.47 3.81
N ASP A 46 -13.43 2.28 3.47
CA ASP A 46 -14.27 1.06 3.51
C ASP A 46 -14.68 0.69 4.94
N ARG A 47 -13.71 0.67 5.87
CA ARG A 47 -13.97 0.21 7.24
C ARG A 47 -14.94 1.13 8.00
N PRO A 48 -14.83 2.48 7.97
CA PRO A 48 -15.79 3.36 8.61
C PRO A 48 -17.20 3.21 8.04
N MET A 49 -17.34 3.11 6.71
CA MET A 49 -18.64 2.90 6.08
C MET A 49 -19.25 1.56 6.50
N TYR A 50 -18.46 0.47 6.45
CA TYR A 50 -18.91 -0.85 6.87
C TYR A 50 -19.42 -0.84 8.32
N TRP A 51 -18.63 -0.30 9.26
CA TRP A 51 -19.02 -0.33 10.66
C TRP A 51 -20.18 0.61 11.00
N THR A 52 -20.32 1.73 10.31
CA THR A 52 -21.51 2.60 10.42
C THR A 52 -22.79 1.83 10.05
N VAL A 53 -22.75 1.09 8.94
CA VAL A 53 -23.88 0.24 8.51
C VAL A 53 -24.14 -0.89 9.51
N GLN A 54 -23.09 -1.55 10.01
CA GLN A 54 -23.24 -2.62 10.99
C GLN A 54 -23.76 -2.13 12.35
N LEU A 55 -23.39 -0.93 12.76
CA LEU A 55 -23.89 -0.31 13.99
C LEU A 55 -25.40 -0.07 13.90
N ARG A 56 -25.88 0.48 12.78
CA ARG A 56 -27.32 0.67 12.54
C ARG A 56 -28.08 -0.65 12.59
N LYS A 57 -27.59 -1.67 11.88
CA LYS A 57 -28.19 -3.03 11.90
C LYS A 57 -28.22 -3.63 13.31
N ALA A 58 -27.15 -3.44 14.09
CA ALA A 58 -27.10 -3.93 15.45
C ALA A 58 -28.08 -3.19 16.38
N PHE A 59 -28.27 -1.89 16.18
CA PHE A 59 -29.25 -1.09 16.91
C PHE A 59 -30.68 -1.56 16.61
N ASP A 60 -31.00 -1.76 15.33
CA ASP A 60 -32.31 -2.29 14.89
C ASP A 60 -32.56 -3.72 15.44
N LEU A 61 -31.51 -4.54 15.52
CA LEU A 61 -31.58 -5.88 16.10
C LEU A 61 -31.87 -5.82 17.62
N VAL A 62 -31.24 -4.91 18.35
CA VAL A 62 -31.52 -4.69 19.78
C VAL A 62 -32.96 -4.23 19.99
N ALA A 63 -33.46 -3.32 19.15
CA ALA A 63 -34.83 -2.83 19.23
C ALA A 63 -35.86 -3.94 18.96
N SER A 64 -35.66 -4.72 17.90
CA SER A 64 -36.57 -5.83 17.54
C SER A 64 -36.57 -6.96 18.57
N THR A 65 -35.41 -7.39 19.05
CA THR A 65 -35.30 -8.43 20.09
C THR A 65 -35.85 -7.97 21.44
N ARG A 66 -35.70 -6.69 21.79
CA ARG A 66 -36.35 -6.10 22.97
C ARG A 66 -37.87 -6.17 22.87
N THR A 67 -38.44 -5.79 21.73
CA THR A 67 -39.88 -5.87 21.49
C THR A 67 -40.37 -7.31 21.59
N ALA A 68 -39.67 -8.26 20.96
CA ALA A 68 -40.01 -9.69 21.03
C ALA A 68 -39.99 -10.21 22.48
N LEU A 69 -38.96 -9.85 23.26
CA LEU A 69 -38.87 -10.20 24.67
C LEU A 69 -40.04 -9.60 25.48
N THR A 70 -40.37 -8.32 25.28
CA THR A 70 -41.52 -7.68 25.94
C THR A 70 -42.83 -8.36 25.56
N THR A 71 -43.04 -8.68 24.28
CA THR A 71 -44.22 -9.42 23.82
C THR A 71 -44.31 -10.80 24.47
N CYS A 72 -43.20 -11.55 24.55
CA CYS A 72 -43.19 -12.84 25.22
C CYS A 72 -43.52 -12.70 26.72
N GLN A 73 -42.98 -11.70 27.40
CA GLN A 73 -43.24 -11.45 28.83
C GLN A 73 -44.71 -11.09 29.11
N MET A 74 -45.39 -10.46 28.16
CA MET A 74 -46.82 -10.15 28.26
C MET A 74 -47.72 -11.36 27.96
N ARG A 75 -47.21 -12.42 27.29
CA ARG A 75 -47.99 -13.64 27.02
C ARG A 75 -48.13 -14.48 28.28
N THR A 76 -49.37 -14.69 28.70
CA THR A 76 -49.76 -15.68 29.71
C THR A 76 -50.30 -16.92 29.01
N VAL A 77 -49.73 -18.10 29.34
CA VAL A 77 -50.20 -19.39 28.82
C VAL A 77 -50.78 -20.18 29.99
N ALA A 78 -52.08 -20.46 29.94
CA ALA A 78 -52.80 -21.21 30.98
C ALA A 78 -52.56 -20.67 32.42
N GLY A 79 -52.58 -19.33 32.58
CA GLY A 79 -52.37 -18.67 33.87
C GLY A 79 -50.92 -18.63 34.37
N ARG A 80 -49.96 -19.24 33.64
CA ARG A 80 -48.52 -19.18 33.95
C ARG A 80 -47.78 -18.22 33.01
N LYS A 81 -46.77 -17.53 33.55
CA LYS A 81 -45.88 -16.65 32.76
C LYS A 81 -44.98 -17.49 31.85
N SER A 82 -44.82 -17.08 30.59
CA SER A 82 -43.84 -17.69 29.68
C SER A 82 -42.41 -17.50 30.21
N SER A 83 -41.55 -18.50 30.01
CA SER A 83 -40.16 -18.49 30.49
C SER A 83 -39.26 -17.53 29.69
N CYS A 84 -39.63 -17.27 28.43
CA CYS A 84 -38.96 -16.36 27.49
C CYS A 84 -37.42 -16.48 27.44
N ILE A 85 -36.90 -17.71 27.57
CA ILE A 85 -35.46 -17.97 27.69
C ILE A 85 -34.76 -17.65 26.36
N GLU A 86 -35.35 -18.04 25.23
CA GLU A 86 -34.81 -17.81 23.90
C GLU A 86 -34.75 -16.30 23.59
N GLU A 87 -35.84 -15.56 23.85
CA GLU A 87 -35.90 -14.12 23.59
C GLU A 87 -34.93 -13.33 24.48
N LYS A 88 -34.69 -13.79 25.72
CA LYS A 88 -33.65 -13.21 26.59
C LYS A 88 -32.25 -13.44 26.01
N LEU A 89 -31.96 -14.68 25.59
CA LEU A 89 -30.68 -15.03 25.01
C LEU A 89 -30.41 -14.22 23.74
N ASP A 90 -31.41 -14.07 22.88
CA ASP A 90 -31.29 -13.34 21.62
C ASP A 90 -31.15 -11.83 21.84
N TYR A 91 -31.85 -11.27 22.82
CA TYR A 91 -31.64 -9.88 23.23
C TYR A 91 -30.22 -9.63 23.76
N ASP A 92 -29.68 -10.56 24.56
CA ASP A 92 -28.31 -10.46 25.07
C ASP A 92 -27.28 -10.59 23.94
N LYS A 93 -27.48 -11.49 22.97
CA LYS A 93 -26.64 -11.57 21.76
C LYS A 93 -26.68 -10.27 20.96
N ALA A 94 -27.86 -9.68 20.77
CA ALA A 94 -28.03 -8.43 20.06
C ALA A 94 -27.26 -7.29 20.74
N LYS A 95 -27.33 -7.19 22.07
CA LYS A 95 -26.53 -6.23 22.85
C LYS A 95 -25.03 -6.42 22.67
N ARG A 96 -24.54 -7.66 22.77
CA ARG A 96 -23.12 -7.96 22.55
C ARG A 96 -22.67 -7.58 21.14
N ARG A 97 -23.53 -7.80 20.13
CA ARG A 97 -23.26 -7.37 18.75
C ARG A 97 -23.17 -5.85 18.65
N LEU A 98 -24.07 -5.11 19.28
CA LEU A 98 -24.04 -3.64 19.32
C LEU A 98 -22.75 -3.13 19.96
N GLN A 99 -22.38 -3.68 21.13
CA GLN A 99 -21.13 -3.35 21.81
C GLN A 99 -19.92 -3.65 20.92
N HIS A 100 -19.88 -4.81 20.27
CA HIS A 100 -18.81 -5.14 19.34
C HIS A 100 -18.70 -4.12 18.21
N CYS A 101 -19.80 -3.74 17.56
CA CYS A 101 -19.78 -2.73 16.51
C CYS A 101 -19.20 -1.38 17.02
N GLN A 102 -19.58 -0.94 18.22
CA GLN A 102 -19.05 0.28 18.83
C GLN A 102 -17.54 0.18 19.08
N GLU A 103 -17.08 -0.94 19.64
CA GLU A 103 -15.65 -1.18 19.86
C GLU A 103 -14.84 -1.19 18.55
N GLN A 104 -15.41 -1.75 17.47
CA GLN A 104 -14.74 -1.78 16.17
C GLN A 104 -14.64 -0.40 15.53
N ILE A 105 -15.64 0.47 15.71
CA ILE A 105 -15.57 1.87 15.25
C ILE A 105 -14.39 2.58 15.93
N GLU A 106 -14.25 2.44 17.25
CA GLU A 106 -13.13 3.02 17.98
C GLU A 106 -11.77 2.44 17.55
N ARG A 107 -11.72 1.13 17.25
CA ARG A 107 -10.51 0.50 16.69
C ARG A 107 -10.16 1.08 15.33
N VAL A 108 -11.13 1.19 14.41
CA VAL A 108 -10.91 1.73 13.07
C VAL A 108 -10.44 3.18 13.13
N LYS A 109 -11.01 3.99 14.01
CA LYS A 109 -10.55 5.38 14.24
C LYS A 109 -9.09 5.44 14.67
N ARG A 110 -8.65 4.56 15.59
CA ARG A 110 -7.24 4.47 16.00
C ARG A 110 -6.34 4.01 14.86
N TRP A 111 -6.79 3.03 14.08
CA TRP A 111 -6.04 2.53 12.93
C TRP A 111 -5.91 3.55 11.81
N SER A 112 -6.96 4.34 11.55
CA SER A 112 -6.94 5.47 10.62
C SER A 112 -5.82 6.44 10.98
N GLN A 113 -5.76 6.91 12.23
CA GLN A 113 -4.70 7.82 12.67
C GLN A 113 -3.30 7.21 12.51
N LYS A 114 -3.14 5.93 12.86
CA LYS A 114 -1.85 5.24 12.75
C LYS A 114 -1.41 5.08 11.30
N ILE A 115 -2.31 4.67 10.41
CA ILE A 115 -1.96 4.42 9.01
C ILE A 115 -1.60 5.71 8.27
N HIS A 116 -2.22 6.85 8.60
CA HIS A 116 -1.80 8.15 8.07
C HIS A 116 -0.31 8.41 8.33
N HIS A 117 0.11 8.26 9.59
CA HIS A 117 1.51 8.47 9.98
C HIS A 117 2.46 7.49 9.26
N ASP A 118 2.12 6.19 9.26
CA ASP A 118 2.96 5.15 8.67
C ASP A 118 3.08 5.33 7.14
N VAL A 119 2.01 5.76 6.47
CA VAL A 119 1.98 6.03 5.02
C VAL A 119 2.80 7.27 4.66
N ASP A 120 2.71 8.34 5.45
CA ASP A 120 3.50 9.56 5.21
C ASP A 120 4.99 9.31 5.42
N GLU A 121 5.36 8.54 6.45
CA GLU A 121 6.74 8.12 6.66
C GLU A 121 7.24 7.25 5.49
N PHE A 122 6.43 6.29 5.05
CA PHE A 122 6.74 5.46 3.90
C PHE A 122 6.97 6.29 2.63
N ARG A 123 6.07 7.23 2.32
CA ARG A 123 6.21 8.14 1.17
C ARG A 123 7.47 8.99 1.27
N GLY A 124 7.78 9.50 2.47
CA GLY A 124 9.01 10.24 2.74
C GLY A 124 10.26 9.42 2.41
N ARG A 125 10.35 8.18 2.95
CA ARG A 125 11.48 7.27 2.68
C ARG A 125 11.59 6.91 1.20
N MET A 126 10.47 6.75 0.50
CA MET A 126 10.47 6.41 -0.92
C MET A 126 10.81 7.56 -1.85
N SER A 127 10.63 8.81 -1.42
CA SER A 127 10.88 10.00 -2.26
C SER A 127 12.31 10.08 -2.79
N ALA A 128 13.30 9.70 -1.98
CA ALA A 128 14.71 9.71 -2.38
C ALA A 128 15.01 8.65 -3.45
N LEU A 129 14.49 7.44 -3.28
CA LEU A 129 14.66 6.38 -4.28
C LEU A 129 13.95 6.73 -5.59
N ARG A 130 12.76 7.33 -5.49
CA ARG A 130 12.03 7.80 -6.67
C ARG A 130 12.80 8.87 -7.43
N ARG A 131 13.37 9.84 -6.73
CA ARG A 131 14.25 10.86 -7.33
C ARG A 131 15.46 10.23 -8.02
N LEU A 132 16.09 9.23 -7.39
CA LEU A 132 17.21 8.50 -7.99
C LEU A 132 16.83 7.89 -9.34
N LEU A 133 15.65 7.25 -9.41
CA LEU A 133 15.15 6.60 -10.63
C LEU A 133 14.74 7.61 -11.70
N GLU A 134 14.05 8.69 -11.33
CA GLU A 134 13.50 9.66 -12.28
C GLU A 134 14.52 10.68 -12.80
N VAL A 135 15.59 10.96 -12.03
CA VAL A 135 16.54 12.04 -12.33
C VAL A 135 17.97 11.52 -12.48
N ASP A 136 18.49 10.87 -11.44
CA ASP A 136 19.93 10.58 -11.36
C ASP A 136 20.32 9.43 -12.32
N ILE A 137 19.49 8.40 -12.46
CA ILE A 137 19.73 7.28 -13.37
C ILE A 137 19.67 7.71 -14.85
N PRO A 138 18.66 8.45 -15.34
CA PRO A 138 18.65 8.96 -16.71
C PRO A 138 19.89 9.80 -17.05
N GLN A 139 20.36 10.63 -16.11
CA GLN A 139 21.60 11.39 -16.28
C GLN A 139 22.83 10.48 -16.36
N ALA A 140 22.92 9.47 -15.50
CA ALA A 140 23.99 8.49 -15.54
C ALA A 140 23.98 7.69 -16.86
N LEU A 141 22.81 7.27 -17.35
CA LEU A 141 22.67 6.58 -18.64
C LEU A 141 23.12 7.47 -19.82
N ALA A 142 22.78 8.77 -19.81
CA ALA A 142 23.23 9.72 -20.83
C ALA A 142 24.74 9.96 -20.76
N LEU A 143 25.32 10.03 -19.56
CA LEU A 143 26.76 10.17 -19.38
C LEU A 143 27.51 8.94 -19.88
N LEU A 144 27.04 7.74 -19.56
CA LEU A 144 27.63 6.48 -20.03
C LEU A 144 27.57 6.37 -21.55
N ASP A 145 26.44 6.76 -22.15
CA ASP A 145 26.28 6.76 -23.61
C ASP A 145 27.26 7.73 -24.29
N LYS A 146 27.31 8.99 -23.81
CA LYS A 146 28.26 9.99 -24.31
C LYS A 146 29.71 9.54 -24.15
N SER A 147 30.05 8.94 -23.00
CA SER A 147 31.41 8.46 -22.73
C SER A 147 31.79 7.32 -23.66
N ALA A 148 30.88 6.38 -23.92
CA ALA A 148 31.11 5.29 -24.87
C ALA A 148 31.34 5.84 -26.28
N THR A 149 30.48 6.74 -26.77
CA THR A 149 30.61 7.35 -28.10
C THR A 149 31.94 8.11 -28.26
N ILE A 150 32.35 8.90 -27.27
CA ILE A 150 33.63 9.62 -27.33
C ILE A 150 34.80 8.62 -27.45
N LEU A 151 34.78 7.53 -26.67
CA LEU A 151 35.84 6.53 -26.70
C LEU A 151 35.85 5.73 -28.01
N GLU A 152 34.69 5.47 -28.61
CA GLU A 152 34.53 4.87 -29.94
C GLU A 152 35.17 5.79 -31.00
N ASP A 153 34.82 7.09 -31.00
CA ASP A 153 35.38 8.08 -31.92
C ASP A 153 36.92 8.18 -31.82
N TYR A 154 37.47 8.15 -30.60
CA TYR A 154 38.93 8.17 -30.40
C TYR A 154 39.63 6.88 -30.86
N ALA A 155 38.96 5.74 -30.79
CA ALA A 155 39.51 4.46 -31.24
C ALA A 155 39.57 4.36 -32.77
N ASP A 156 38.66 5.03 -33.47
CA ASP A 156 38.58 5.04 -34.94
C ASP A 156 39.55 6.03 -35.62
N VAL A 157 40.22 6.91 -34.87
CA VAL A 157 41.25 7.81 -35.43
C VAL A 157 42.54 7.04 -35.69
N PRO A 158 42.95 6.83 -36.96
CA PRO A 158 44.20 6.12 -37.26
C PRO A 158 45.41 6.92 -36.76
N PRO A 159 46.46 6.25 -36.24
CA PRO A 159 47.65 6.95 -35.78
C PRO A 159 48.28 7.76 -36.92
N PRO A 160 48.82 8.96 -36.63
CA PRO A 160 49.50 9.74 -37.65
C PRO A 160 50.62 8.90 -38.25
N LYS A 161 50.62 8.75 -39.58
CA LYS A 161 51.71 8.10 -40.31
C LYS A 161 52.97 8.91 -40.05
N THR A 162 53.82 8.42 -39.15
CA THR A 162 55.18 8.94 -38.99
C THR A 162 55.90 8.65 -40.29
N SER A 163 56.06 9.67 -41.12
CA SER A 163 57.02 9.65 -42.23
C SER A 163 58.40 9.52 -41.62
N ALA A 164 58.94 8.30 -41.63
CA ALA A 164 60.36 8.07 -41.43
C ALA A 164 61.08 8.56 -42.68
N GLU A 165 61.80 9.66 -42.55
CA GLU A 165 62.85 10.11 -43.47
C GLU A 165 64.20 9.56 -43.00
#